data_AF-A0A514WJ22-F1
#
_entry.id   AF-A0A514WJ22-F1
#
_cell.length_a   1.000
_cell.length_b   1.000
_cell.length_c   1.000
_cell.angle_alpha   90.00
_cell.angle_beta   90.00
_cell.angle_gamma   90.00
#
_symmetry.space_group_name_H-M   'P 1'
#
loop_
_entity.id
_entity.type
_entity.pdbx_description
1 polymer ?
#
loop_
_entity_poly.entity_id
_entity_poly.type
_entity_poly.pdbx_seq_one_letter_code
_entity_poly.pdbx_strand_id
1 'polypeptide(L)'
;MSTLDYTQYGLAPWLVTEDKTEDWNATAPIVFNVVLGTNGQSVVLEYQLPDYPDQDYISVTCNSTIQINLVSDQLFFSKEFEGITTKEPLSSFYGGVEYCNYDKEFGRYKTVLFKARFNKGGKLGTCHRFNVNVDLLQYTSAGEPTWIGLAIDPDIKNPPPQD
;
A
#
# COMPACT_ATOMS: atom_id res chain seq x y z
N MET A 1 -2.89 20.12 7.26
CA MET A 1 -2.41 18.76 6.99
C MET A 1 -1.42 18.41 8.09
N SER A 2 -1.66 17.35 8.84
CA SER A 2 -0.80 16.89 9.94
C SER A 2 0.27 15.97 9.35
N THR A 3 1.54 16.36 9.40
CA THR A 3 2.68 15.47 9.10
C THR A 3 2.85 14.52 10.28
N LEU A 4 2.15 13.39 10.27
CA LEU A 4 2.29 12.33 11.26
C LEU A 4 3.69 11.72 11.15
N ASP A 5 4.38 11.55 12.28
CA ASP A 5 5.67 10.88 12.37
C ASP A 5 5.48 9.36 12.22
N TYR A 6 5.79 8.83 11.04
CA TYR A 6 5.65 7.40 10.74
C TYR A 6 6.93 6.58 10.98
N THR A 7 7.98 7.18 11.57
CA THR A 7 9.28 6.51 11.76
C THR A 7 9.17 5.22 12.55
N GLN A 8 8.24 5.15 13.50
CA GLN A 8 7.95 3.95 14.28
C GLN A 8 7.42 2.76 13.45
N TYR A 9 6.93 3.02 12.24
CA TYR A 9 6.46 2.00 11.28
C TYR A 9 7.45 1.74 10.15
N GLY A 10 8.68 2.26 10.30
CA GLY A 10 9.73 2.13 9.30
C GLY A 10 9.51 3.02 8.06
N LEU A 11 8.61 4.01 8.14
CA LEU A 11 8.33 4.98 7.08
C LEU A 11 8.79 6.38 7.49
N ALA A 12 9.26 7.21 6.56
CA ALA A 12 9.56 8.59 6.90
C ALA A 12 8.28 9.44 7.00
N PRO A 13 8.10 10.30 8.03
CA PRO A 13 7.29 11.50 7.89
C PRO A 13 7.92 12.32 6.79
N TRP A 14 7.32 12.34 5.60
CA TRP A 14 7.88 13.15 4.55
C TRP A 14 7.55 14.61 4.86
N LEU A 15 8.50 15.29 5.50
CA LEU A 15 8.51 16.72 5.68
C LEU A 15 8.45 17.34 4.28
N VAL A 16 7.44 18.17 4.05
CA VAL A 16 7.37 19.06 2.89
C VAL A 16 8.45 20.13 3.06
N THR A 17 9.72 19.75 2.94
CA THR A 17 10.84 20.67 2.86
C THR A 17 11.97 20.05 2.05
N GLU A 18 12.09 20.55 0.82
CA GLU A 18 13.39 20.97 0.29
C GLU A 18 14.41 19.90 -0.13
N ASP A 19 14.01 18.98 -1.00
CA ASP A 19 14.93 18.58 -2.05
C ASP A 19 14.24 18.66 -3.41
N LYS A 20 14.25 19.88 -3.99
CA LYS A 20 13.91 20.12 -5.41
C LYS A 20 14.89 19.41 -6.38
N THR A 21 15.81 18.60 -5.85
CA THR A 21 16.88 17.89 -6.56
C THR A 21 16.49 16.46 -6.90
N GLU A 22 15.55 15.86 -6.17
CA GLU A 22 15.07 14.52 -6.50
C GLU A 22 14.02 14.61 -7.61
N ASP A 23 14.33 13.98 -8.73
CA ASP A 23 13.41 13.86 -9.87
C ASP A 23 12.26 12.91 -9.52
N TRP A 24 11.28 13.44 -8.77
CA TRP A 24 9.95 12.90 -8.66
C TRP A 24 9.23 13.26 -9.95
N ASN A 25 9.55 12.57 -11.03
CA ASN A 25 8.83 12.71 -12.28
C ASN A 25 7.33 12.71 -11.96
N ALA A 26 6.59 13.69 -12.50
CA ALA A 26 5.14 13.82 -12.33
C ALA A 26 4.41 12.73 -13.13
N THR A 27 4.83 11.49 -12.96
CA THR A 27 4.25 10.28 -13.50
C THR A 27 3.01 9.90 -12.70
N ALA A 28 2.03 9.31 -13.38
CA ALA A 28 0.87 8.74 -12.72
C ALA A 28 1.32 7.73 -11.64
N PRO A 29 0.56 7.58 -10.53
CA PRO A 29 0.89 6.58 -9.51
C PRO A 29 0.96 5.17 -10.10
N ILE A 30 1.85 4.33 -9.56
CA ILE A 30 1.80 2.88 -9.78
C ILE A 30 0.58 2.36 -9.01
N VAL A 31 -0.44 1.91 -9.74
CA VAL A 31 -1.69 1.42 -9.15
C VAL A 31 -1.55 -0.06 -8.81
N PHE A 32 -1.80 -0.40 -7.54
CA PHE A 32 -1.82 -1.76 -7.03
C PHE A 32 -3.15 -2.04 -6.35
N ASN A 33 -3.94 -2.95 -6.90
CA ASN A 33 -5.24 -3.30 -6.34
C ASN A 33 -5.13 -4.59 -5.53
N VAL A 34 -5.64 -4.54 -4.31
CA VAL A 34 -5.89 -5.72 -3.47
C VAL A 34 -7.36 -6.04 -3.61
N VAL A 35 -7.67 -7.14 -4.28
CA VAL A 35 -9.03 -7.54 -4.63
C VAL A 35 -9.46 -8.70 -3.76
N LEU A 36 -10.55 -8.54 -3.01
CA LEU A 36 -11.21 -9.65 -2.33
C LEU A 36 -12.50 -9.97 -3.06
N GLY A 37 -12.56 -11.15 -3.63
CA GLY A 37 -13.68 -11.61 -4.44
C GLY A 37 -13.91 -13.11 -4.33
N THR A 38 -14.61 -13.66 -5.31
CA THR A 38 -14.89 -15.11 -5.41
C THR A 38 -14.43 -15.63 -6.76
N ASN A 39 -13.79 -16.81 -6.75
CA ASN A 39 -13.45 -17.56 -7.94
C ASN A 39 -14.11 -18.95 -7.84
N GLY A 40 -15.27 -19.08 -8.47
CA GLY A 40 -16.10 -20.28 -8.37
C GLY A 40 -16.60 -20.52 -6.96
N GLN A 41 -16.06 -21.54 -6.28
CA GLN A 41 -16.43 -21.93 -4.92
C GLN A 41 -15.47 -21.40 -3.84
N SER A 42 -14.46 -20.61 -4.22
CA SER A 42 -13.44 -20.11 -3.32
C SER A 42 -13.54 -18.60 -3.14
N VAL A 43 -13.32 -18.13 -1.91
CA VAL A 43 -12.99 -16.73 -1.64
C VAL A 43 -11.51 -16.55 -1.96
N VAL A 44 -11.19 -15.54 -2.77
CA VAL A 44 -9.82 -15.28 -3.23
C VAL A 44 -9.41 -13.86 -2.91
N LEU A 45 -8.15 -13.72 -2.51
CA LEU A 45 -7.46 -12.44 -2.40
C LEU A 45 -6.44 -12.37 -3.52
N GLU A 46 -6.61 -11.42 -4.44
CA GLU A 46 -5.80 -11.29 -5.64
C GLU A 46 -5.12 -9.92 -5.70
N TYR A 47 -3.94 -9.90 -6.29
CA TYR A 47 -3.22 -8.65 -6.59
C TYR A 47 -3.37 -8.34 -8.07
N GLN A 48 -3.72 -7.10 -8.39
CA GLN A 48 -3.85 -6.66 -9.77
C GLN A 48 -3.10 -5.34 -9.97
N LEU A 49 -2.16 -5.33 -10.92
CA LEU A 49 -1.55 -4.12 -11.45
C LEU A 49 -2.15 -3.88 -12.84
N PRO A 50 -3.01 -2.87 -13.03
CA PRO A 50 -3.71 -2.67 -14.31
C PRO A 50 -2.78 -2.59 -15.53
N ASP A 51 -1.60 -2.00 -15.35
CA ASP A 51 -0.59 -1.85 -16.41
C ASP A 51 0.31 -3.10 -16.57
N TYR A 52 0.27 -4.04 -15.62
CA TYR A 52 1.14 -5.23 -15.55
C TYR A 52 0.36 -6.45 -15.03
N PRO A 53 -0.59 -7.01 -15.80
CA PRO A 53 -1.54 -8.01 -15.32
C PRO A 53 -0.92 -9.35 -14.89
N ASP A 54 0.29 -9.67 -15.36
CA ASP A 54 1.02 -10.90 -15.01
C ASP A 54 1.95 -10.72 -13.79
N GLN A 55 1.94 -9.54 -13.16
CA GLN A 55 2.79 -9.20 -12.02
C GLN A 55 1.99 -9.23 -10.72
N ASP A 56 2.57 -9.80 -9.65
CA ASP A 56 1.99 -9.89 -8.31
C ASP A 56 2.79 -9.08 -7.26
N TYR A 57 3.76 -8.29 -7.71
CA TYR A 57 4.58 -7.41 -6.89
C TYR A 57 4.58 -5.98 -7.43
N ILE A 58 5.10 -5.02 -6.68
CA ILE A 58 5.27 -3.63 -7.13
C ILE A 58 6.73 -3.42 -7.55
N SER A 59 6.95 -2.96 -8.79
CA SER A 59 8.29 -2.68 -9.32
C SER A 59 8.56 -1.18 -9.29
N VAL A 60 9.61 -0.75 -8.59
CA VAL A 60 10.00 0.67 -8.50
C VAL A 60 11.20 0.92 -9.39
N THR A 61 10.97 1.47 -10.59
CA THR A 61 12.02 1.74 -11.60
C THR A 61 12.54 3.18 -11.54
N CYS A 62 11.75 4.10 -10.95
CA CYS A 62 12.08 5.49 -10.68
C CYS A 62 11.33 5.96 -9.42
N ASN A 63 11.67 7.15 -8.91
CA ASN A 63 10.93 7.74 -7.79
C ASN A 63 9.45 7.86 -8.15
N SER A 64 8.59 7.20 -7.39
CA SER A 64 7.18 6.98 -7.76
C SER A 64 6.24 7.20 -6.59
N THR A 65 4.99 7.55 -6.90
CA THR A 65 3.89 7.39 -5.94
C THR A 65 3.28 6.02 -6.18
N ILE A 66 3.08 5.24 -5.13
CA ILE A 66 2.35 3.98 -5.17
C ILE A 66 0.96 4.27 -4.63
N GLN A 67 -0.07 3.79 -5.34
CA GLN A 67 -1.47 3.86 -4.90
C GLN A 67 -1.98 2.45 -4.67
N ILE A 68 -2.36 2.14 -3.43
CA ILE A 68 -3.00 0.88 -3.07
C ILE A 68 -4.50 1.09 -2.95
N ASN A 69 -5.28 0.32 -3.72
CA ASN A 69 -6.73 0.31 -3.64
C ASN A 69 -7.24 -1.01 -3.07
N LEU A 70 -8.20 -0.94 -2.15
CA LEU A 70 -8.92 -2.09 -1.64
C LEU A 70 -10.21 -2.28 -2.46
N VAL A 71 -10.23 -3.27 -3.34
CA VAL A 71 -11.34 -3.53 -4.27
C VAL A 71 -12.20 -4.66 -3.71
N SER A 72 -13.19 -4.28 -2.90
CA SER A 72 -14.17 -5.17 -2.27
C SER A 72 -15.13 -4.33 -1.43
N ASP A 73 -16.36 -4.76 -1.20
CA ASP A 73 -17.24 -4.10 -0.23
C ASP A 73 -16.89 -4.48 1.23
N GLN A 74 -15.95 -5.42 1.42
CA GLN A 74 -15.60 -5.94 2.74
C GLN A 74 -14.21 -5.54 3.24
N LEU A 75 -13.33 -5.01 2.40
CA LEU A 75 -11.97 -4.62 2.81
C LEU A 75 -11.83 -3.11 3.01
N PHE A 76 -11.31 -2.70 4.14
CA PHE A 76 -11.04 -1.30 4.45
C PHE A 76 -9.68 -1.16 5.13
N PHE A 77 -8.99 -0.03 4.99
CA PHE A 77 -7.76 0.18 5.74
C PHE A 77 -8.05 0.20 7.24
N SER A 78 -7.15 -0.42 8.03
CA SER A 78 -7.37 -0.61 9.46
C SER A 78 -7.46 0.72 10.21
N LYS A 79 -8.29 0.76 11.26
CA LYS A 79 -8.30 1.89 12.21
C LYS A 79 -7.27 1.75 13.33
N GLU A 80 -6.84 0.53 13.61
CA GLU A 80 -5.95 0.23 14.73
C GLU A 80 -4.47 0.30 14.34
N PHE A 81 -4.18 0.06 13.06
CA PHE A 81 -2.83 0.02 12.52
C PHE A 81 -2.68 0.97 11.34
N GLU A 82 -1.46 1.48 11.14
CA GLU A 82 -1.12 2.21 9.92
C GLU A 82 -1.37 1.31 8.71
N GLY A 83 -2.08 1.80 7.71
CA GLY A 83 -2.47 1.04 6.53
C GLY A 83 -1.30 0.43 5.78
N ILE A 84 -0.10 1.03 5.89
CA ILE A 84 1.16 0.50 5.37
C ILE A 84 2.20 0.46 6.47
N THR A 85 2.80 -0.71 6.68
CA THR A 85 3.94 -0.88 7.60
C THR A 85 5.04 -1.66 6.91
N THR A 86 6.31 -1.45 7.29
CA THR A 86 7.42 -2.23 6.76
C THR A 86 7.93 -3.24 7.77
N LYS A 87 8.45 -4.38 7.30
CA LYS A 87 9.02 -5.41 8.20
C LYS A 87 10.45 -5.09 8.66
N GLU A 88 11.06 -4.09 8.05
CA GLU A 88 12.38 -3.55 8.40
C GLU A 88 12.37 -2.01 8.24
N PRO A 89 13.29 -1.26 8.87
CA PRO A 89 13.29 0.20 8.79
C PRO A 89 13.68 0.67 7.39
N LEU A 90 12.69 1.02 6.56
CA LEU A 90 12.88 1.39 5.15
C LEU A 90 12.55 2.87 4.90
N SER A 91 12.65 3.71 5.92
CA SER A 91 12.27 5.13 5.88
C SER A 91 13.11 5.95 4.90
N SER A 92 14.30 5.46 4.53
CA SER A 92 15.12 6.05 3.47
C SER A 92 14.53 5.88 2.07
N PHE A 93 13.62 4.93 1.89
CA PHE A 93 12.99 4.56 0.62
C PHE A 93 11.50 4.84 0.58
N TYR A 94 10.78 4.75 1.70
CA TYR A 94 9.32 4.84 1.72
C TYR A 94 8.81 5.83 2.77
N GLY A 95 7.72 6.53 2.45
CA GLY A 95 7.10 7.49 3.36
C GLY A 95 5.95 8.27 2.71
N GLY A 96 5.52 9.35 3.38
CA GLY A 96 4.50 10.25 2.83
C GLY A 96 3.16 9.57 2.57
N VAL A 97 2.63 8.91 3.60
CA VAL A 97 1.35 8.18 3.51
C VAL A 97 0.18 9.16 3.47
N GLU A 98 -0.71 8.97 2.50
CA GLU A 98 -1.94 9.75 2.33
C GLU A 98 -3.13 8.81 2.18
N TYR A 99 -4.18 9.05 2.96
CA TYR A 99 -5.42 8.26 2.90
C TYR A 99 -6.46 8.95 2.02
N CYS A 100 -7.02 8.19 1.10
CA CYS A 100 -7.99 8.66 0.10
C CYS A 100 -9.22 7.76 0.05
N ASN A 101 -10.26 8.21 -0.66
CA ASN A 101 -11.52 7.49 -0.84
C ASN A 101 -12.14 7.08 0.50
N TYR A 102 -12.50 8.09 1.30
CA TYR A 102 -13.17 7.90 2.57
C TYR A 102 -14.61 7.42 2.37
N ASP A 103 -14.89 6.24 2.89
CA ASP A 103 -16.23 5.68 3.03
C ASP A 103 -16.88 6.25 4.29
N LYS A 104 -17.99 6.99 4.10
CA LYS A 104 -18.72 7.64 5.20
C LYS A 104 -19.61 6.67 5.98
N GLU A 105 -20.05 5.57 5.37
CA GLU A 105 -20.92 4.59 6.03
C GLU A 105 -20.13 3.83 7.10
N PHE A 106 -18.94 3.36 6.75
CA PHE A 106 -18.08 2.61 7.66
C PHE A 106 -17.02 3.46 8.35
N GLY A 107 -16.90 4.72 7.92
CA GLY A 107 -15.94 5.69 8.45
C GLY A 107 -14.50 5.24 8.29
N ARG A 108 -14.14 4.71 7.12
CA ARG A 108 -12.82 4.12 6.81
C ARG A 108 -12.36 4.50 5.40
N TYR A 109 -11.08 4.28 5.11
CA TYR A 109 -10.51 4.59 3.80
C TYR A 109 -10.39 3.34 2.93
N LYS A 110 -10.48 3.56 1.62
CA LYS A 110 -10.38 2.51 0.58
C LYS A 110 -9.09 2.60 -0.23
N THR A 111 -8.40 3.73 -0.16
CA THR A 111 -7.17 3.97 -0.90
C THR A 111 -6.11 4.56 0.02
N VAL A 112 -4.88 4.13 -0.16
CA VAL A 112 -3.70 4.77 0.42
C VAL A 112 -2.71 5.08 -0.69
N LEU A 113 -2.05 6.21 -0.58
CA LEU A 113 -0.91 6.57 -1.41
C LEU A 113 0.32 6.66 -0.53
N PHE A 114 1.47 6.25 -1.05
CA PHE A 114 2.75 6.49 -0.40
C PHE A 114 3.85 6.68 -1.44
N LYS A 115 4.92 7.34 -1.04
CA LYS A 115 6.08 7.63 -1.87
C LYS A 115 7.08 6.49 -1.79
N ALA A 116 7.67 6.14 -2.93
CA ALA A 116 8.74 5.17 -3.07
C ALA A 116 9.92 5.78 -3.83
N ARG A 117 11.05 5.94 -3.15
CA ARG A 117 12.33 6.37 -3.73
C ARG A 117 13.03 5.17 -4.34
N PHE A 118 13.51 5.33 -5.58
CA PHE A 118 14.23 4.29 -6.29
C PHE A 118 15.64 4.08 -5.71
N ASN A 119 15.96 2.83 -5.37
CA ASN A 119 17.25 2.41 -4.85
C ASN A 119 18.25 2.16 -5.99
N LYS A 120 18.77 3.24 -6.57
CA LYS A 120 19.76 3.20 -7.68
C LYS A 120 20.99 2.36 -7.39
N GLY A 121 21.43 2.30 -6.13
CA GLY A 121 22.61 1.55 -5.70
C GLY A 121 22.32 0.14 -5.18
N GLY A 122 21.05 -0.28 -5.17
CA GLY A 122 20.67 -1.58 -4.64
C GLY A 122 21.03 -2.75 -5.57
N LYS A 123 20.91 -3.96 -5.05
CA LYS A 123 21.07 -5.18 -5.83
C LYS A 123 19.79 -5.48 -6.61
N LEU A 124 19.88 -5.77 -7.91
CA LEU A 124 18.72 -6.15 -8.73
C LEU A 124 17.90 -7.27 -8.06
N GLY A 125 16.57 -7.15 -8.15
CA GLY A 125 15.63 -8.06 -7.50
C GLY A 125 15.57 -7.95 -5.97
N THR A 126 16.13 -6.89 -5.37
CA THR A 126 15.97 -6.64 -3.92
C THR A 126 14.49 -6.53 -3.60
N CYS A 127 14.02 -7.36 -2.68
CA CYS A 127 12.65 -7.33 -2.19
C CYS A 127 12.58 -6.60 -0.86
N HIS A 128 11.78 -5.53 -0.81
CA HIS A 128 11.43 -4.82 0.41
C HIS A 128 10.04 -5.30 0.87
N ARG A 129 9.98 -5.93 2.04
CA ARG A 129 8.73 -6.50 2.57
C ARG A 129 7.92 -5.45 3.32
N PHE A 130 6.64 -5.35 2.98
CA PHE A 130 5.68 -4.48 3.64
C PHE A 130 4.36 -5.18 3.89
N ASN A 131 3.55 -4.62 4.77
CA ASN A 131 2.21 -5.09 5.06
C ASN A 131 1.21 -4.00 4.63
N VAL A 132 0.10 -4.45 4.09
CA VAL A 132 -1.13 -3.70 3.90
C VAL A 132 -2.08 -4.13 5.02
N ASN A 133 -2.28 -3.25 6.00
CA ASN A 133 -3.08 -3.54 7.20
C ASN A 133 -4.53 -3.11 6.95
N VAL A 134 -5.44 -4.09 6.98
CA VAL A 134 -6.85 -3.91 6.63
C VAL A 134 -7.76 -4.49 7.70
N ASP A 135 -8.97 -3.98 7.80
CA ASP A 135 -10.06 -4.61 8.52
C ASP A 135 -11.01 -5.26 7.51
N LEU A 136 -11.31 -6.54 7.71
CA LEU A 136 -12.36 -7.26 7.00
C LEU A 136 -13.70 -7.06 7.71
N LEU A 137 -14.67 -6.50 7.01
CA LEU A 137 -16.06 -6.41 7.43
C LEU A 137 -16.73 -7.78 7.32
N GLN A 138 -17.28 -8.24 8.43
CA GLN A 138 -18.19 -9.37 8.49
C GLN A 138 -19.50 -8.95 9.14
N TYR A 139 -20.55 -9.73 8.93
CA TYR A 139 -21.82 -9.56 9.63
C TYR A 139 -22.09 -10.80 10.46
N THR A 140 -22.43 -10.59 11.74
CA THR A 140 -22.90 -11.69 12.58
C THR A 140 -24.28 -12.16 12.11
N SER A 141 -24.73 -13.31 12.60
CA SER A 141 -26.10 -13.79 12.37
C SER A 141 -27.18 -12.83 12.87
N ALA A 142 -26.84 -11.90 13.77
CA ALA A 142 -27.70 -10.83 14.26
C ALA A 142 -27.70 -9.58 13.36
N GLY A 143 -26.89 -9.54 12.30
CA GLY A 143 -26.76 -8.42 11.37
C GLY A 143 -25.84 -7.29 11.84
N GLU A 144 -25.16 -7.46 12.97
CA GLU A 144 -24.21 -6.47 13.48
C GLU A 144 -22.86 -6.58 12.75
N PRO A 145 -22.26 -5.44 12.33
CA PRO A 145 -20.97 -5.44 11.66
C PRO A 145 -19.84 -5.77 12.65
N THR A 146 -19.03 -6.76 12.31
CA THR A 146 -17.79 -7.12 13.00
C THR A 146 -16.59 -6.84 12.10
N TRP A 147 -15.48 -6.46 12.71
CA TRP A 147 -14.25 -6.11 12.01
C TRP A 147 -13.15 -7.07 12.43
N ILE A 148 -12.53 -7.72 11.45
CA ILE A 148 -11.40 -8.63 11.68
C ILE A 148 -10.16 -8.02 11.07
N GLY A 149 -9.17 -7.69 11.89
CA GLY A 149 -7.88 -7.20 11.42
C GLY A 149 -7.15 -8.28 10.61
N LEU A 150 -6.63 -7.89 9.44
CA LEU A 150 -5.81 -8.71 8.56
C LEU A 150 -4.57 -7.91 8.16
N ALA A 151 -3.45 -8.62 8.00
CA ALA A 151 -2.25 -8.10 7.36
C ALA A 151 -2.04 -8.86 6.05
N ILE A 152 -1.91 -8.11 4.96
CA ILE A 152 -1.66 -8.64 3.63
C ILE A 152 -0.22 -8.27 3.26
N ASP A 153 0.55 -9.23 2.78
CA ASP A 153 2.01 -9.10 2.65
C ASP A 153 2.48 -9.12 1.19
N PRO A 154 2.19 -8.08 0.39
CA PRO A 154 2.74 -7.96 -0.96
C PRO A 154 4.22 -7.58 -0.95
N ASP A 155 4.88 -7.77 -2.09
CA ASP A 155 6.31 -7.49 -2.30
C ASP A 155 6.52 -6.17 -3.06
N ILE A 156 7.54 -5.39 -2.69
CA ILE A 156 8.11 -4.32 -3.55
C ILE A 156 9.50 -4.74 -4.01
N LYS A 157 9.75 -4.74 -5.32
CA LYS A 157 11.10 -4.92 -5.89
C LYS A 157 11.75 -3.55 -6.14
N ASN A 158 12.82 -3.26 -5.40
CA ASN A 158 13.53 -1.98 -5.45
C ASN A 158 15.03 -2.13 -5.07
N PRO A 159 15.94 -2.25 -6.05
CA PRO A 159 15.72 -2.08 -7.49
C PRO A 159 14.97 -3.25 -8.13
N PRO A 160 14.36 -3.03 -9.31
CA PRO A 160 13.50 -4.00 -9.99
C PRO A 160 14.30 -5.24 -10.44
N PRO A 161 13.61 -6.34 -10.81
CA PRO A 161 14.26 -7.46 -11.48
C PRO A 161 14.81 -7.05 -12.86
N GLN A 162 15.68 -7.89 -13.44
CA GLN A 162 16.00 -7.80 -14.87
C GLN A 162 14.88 -8.44 -15.68
N ASP A 163 14.52 -7.79 -16.78
CA ASP A 163 13.63 -8.33 -17.81
C ASP A 163 14.12 -9.69 -18.35
#